data_AF-A0A2H6BTT2-F1
#
_entry.id   AF-A0A2H6BTT2-F1
#
_cell.length_a   1.000
_cell.length_b   1.000
_cell.length_c   1.000
_cell.angle_alpha   90.00
_cell.angle_beta   90.00
_cell.angle_gamma   90.00
#
_symmetry.space_group_name_H-M   'P 1'
#
loop_
_entity.id
_entity.type
_entity.pdbx_description
1 polymer ?
#
loop_
_entity_poly.entity_id
_entity_poly.type
_entity_poly.pdbx_seq_one_letter_code
_entity_poly.pdbx_strand_id
1 'polypeptide(L)'
;MWSGNIPYYAQALTSIRLEIFEQQEKDQEYLNLALASVQVVEYLTKLVYLDRIEEAMAAAKNMITKNDEAFFFAKALRDESAPESALIIARGGLNFPGNYYYQLALWTSELAQSLGDIDTALAARIKAFQDQPSFSHYQKIESLAGEDWSDLKLDLLDYLREFSGGRSTEAKIDIFLHENLVRDAIKVVSDNSYVQSHLIWRIMDAAATVDPDWVIDHARPPAKKILDEKKADRYEEAIKWLKKARNAFYMSGRREEWQTYRESLIKEHGRKSKFMGLFKYQDLQ
;
A
#
# COMPACT_ATOMS: atom_id res chain seq x y z
N MET A 1 -29.85 28.40 17.13
CA MET A 1 -29.77 27.74 15.81
C MET A 1 -29.84 28.78 14.72
N TRP A 2 -29.02 28.65 13.68
CA TRP A 2 -29.02 29.58 12.55
C TRP A 2 -30.35 29.46 11.80
N SER A 3 -31.14 30.53 11.80
CA SER A 3 -32.42 30.59 11.07
C SER A 3 -32.16 31.01 9.62
N GLY A 4 -31.57 30.14 8.80
CA GLY A 4 -31.30 30.42 7.37
C GLY A 4 -30.09 29.64 6.80
N ASN A 5 -29.50 30.17 5.72
CA ASN A 5 -28.28 29.62 5.14
C ASN A 5 -27.16 29.59 6.17
N ILE A 6 -26.59 28.41 6.40
CA ILE A 6 -25.48 28.20 7.32
C ILE A 6 -24.27 28.98 6.79
N PRO A 7 -23.74 29.97 7.54
CA PRO A 7 -22.57 30.72 7.10
C PRO A 7 -21.37 29.79 6.87
N TYR A 8 -20.51 30.11 5.89
CA TYR A 8 -19.32 29.30 5.61
C TYR A 8 -18.38 29.14 6.82
N TYR A 9 -18.41 30.11 7.75
CA TYR A 9 -17.62 30.10 8.98
C TYR A 9 -18.33 29.44 10.17
N ALA A 10 -19.56 28.95 10.02
CA ALA A 10 -20.36 28.42 11.12
C ALA A 10 -19.71 27.19 11.78
N GLN A 11 -19.03 26.36 10.98
CA GLN A 11 -18.29 25.21 11.51
C GLN A 11 -17.09 25.66 12.35
N ALA A 12 -16.29 26.61 11.85
CA ALA A 12 -15.17 27.18 12.60
C ALA A 12 -15.62 27.83 13.92
N LEU A 13 -16.73 28.58 13.91
CA LEU A 13 -17.30 29.15 15.13
C LEU A 13 -17.78 28.08 16.12
N THR A 14 -18.34 26.98 15.63
CA THR A 14 -18.76 25.85 16.47
C THR A 14 -17.55 25.21 17.16
N SER A 15 -16.48 24.93 16.41
CA SER A 15 -15.25 24.36 16.98
C SER A 15 -14.63 25.26 18.06
N ILE A 16 -14.48 26.56 17.78
CA ILE A 16 -13.98 27.54 18.77
C ILE A 16 -14.86 27.54 20.03
N ARG A 17 -16.18 27.46 19.86
CA ARG A 17 -17.09 27.49 21.00
C ARG A 17 -17.03 26.21 21.84
N LEU A 18 -16.87 25.05 21.21
CA LEU A 18 -16.65 23.79 21.90
C LEU A 18 -15.34 23.85 22.71
N GLU A 19 -14.24 24.37 22.14
CA GLU A 19 -12.97 24.55 22.86
C GLU A 19 -13.13 25.47 24.09
N ILE A 20 -13.89 26.57 23.97
CA ILE A 20 -14.17 27.47 25.10
C ILE A 20 -14.94 26.74 26.20
N PHE A 21 -15.94 25.93 25.85
CA PHE A 21 -16.69 25.15 26.84
C PHE A 21 -15.82 24.08 27.50
N GLU A 22 -14.92 23.46 26.74
CA GLU A 22 -13.95 22.50 27.28
C GLU A 22 -13.03 23.16 28.33
N GLN A 23 -12.44 24.32 28.01
CA GLN A 23 -11.59 25.06 28.93
C GLN A 23 -12.31 25.57 30.18
N GLN A 24 -13.62 25.73 30.11
CA GLN A 24 -14.46 26.17 31.23
C GLN A 24 -15.10 25.01 32.00
N GLU A 25 -14.79 23.76 31.64
CA GLU A 25 -15.40 22.55 32.22
C GLU A 25 -16.94 22.58 32.13
N LYS A 26 -17.48 23.17 31.05
CA LYS A 26 -18.93 23.29 30.79
C LYS A 26 -19.41 22.12 29.93
N ASP A 27 -19.35 20.93 30.51
CA ASP A 27 -19.58 19.67 29.82
C ASP A 27 -20.99 19.55 29.22
N GLN A 28 -22.02 20.02 29.93
CA GLN A 28 -23.40 19.91 29.45
C GLN A 28 -23.65 20.87 28.27
N GLU A 29 -23.14 22.09 28.32
CA GLU A 29 -23.22 23.06 27.23
C GLU A 29 -22.42 22.59 26.01
N TYR A 30 -21.26 21.94 26.23
CA TYR A 30 -20.50 21.28 25.19
C TYR A 30 -21.36 20.24 24.49
N LEU A 31 -21.92 19.27 25.24
CA LEU A 31 -22.73 18.18 24.68
C LEU A 31 -23.95 18.72 23.93
N ASN A 32 -24.64 19.71 24.50
CA ASN A 32 -25.80 20.33 23.86
C ASN A 32 -25.43 21.02 22.54
N LEU A 33 -24.31 21.74 22.50
CA LEU A 33 -23.84 22.41 21.29
C LEU A 33 -23.40 21.40 20.24
N ALA A 34 -22.61 20.40 20.62
CA ALA A 34 -22.11 19.37 19.71
C ALA A 34 -23.28 18.63 19.05
N LEU A 35 -24.29 18.24 19.84
CA LEU A 35 -25.50 17.58 19.33
C LEU A 35 -26.31 18.50 18.39
N ALA A 36 -26.54 19.76 18.78
CA ALA A 36 -27.33 20.71 17.99
C ALA A 36 -26.64 21.11 16.67
N SER A 37 -25.32 21.09 16.63
CA SER A 37 -24.51 21.38 15.45
C SER A 37 -24.06 20.14 14.68
N VAL A 38 -24.59 18.95 15.02
CA VAL A 38 -24.29 17.66 14.36
C VAL A 38 -22.78 17.35 14.34
N GLN A 39 -22.07 17.73 15.41
CA GLN A 39 -20.67 17.39 15.65
C GLN A 39 -20.62 16.00 16.32
N VAL A 40 -20.82 14.96 15.51
CA VAL A 40 -21.04 13.58 15.97
C VAL A 40 -19.83 13.07 16.77
N VAL A 41 -18.62 13.23 16.24
CA VAL A 41 -17.40 12.74 16.88
C VAL A 41 -17.19 13.45 18.22
N GLU A 42 -17.24 14.78 18.21
CA GLU A 42 -17.08 15.63 19.40
C GLU A 42 -18.07 15.26 20.50
N TYR A 43 -19.35 15.06 20.15
CA TYR A 43 -20.37 14.65 21.10
C TYR A 43 -20.07 13.28 21.72
N LEU A 44 -19.76 12.28 20.88
CA LEU A 44 -19.54 10.91 21.33
C LEU A 44 -18.25 10.76 22.14
N THR A 45 -17.15 11.38 21.71
CA THR A 45 -15.88 11.34 22.45
C THR A 45 -15.98 12.07 23.78
N LYS A 46 -16.73 13.18 23.86
CA LYS A 46 -16.99 13.85 25.12
C LYS A 46 -17.77 12.97 26.09
N LEU A 47 -18.75 12.19 25.63
CA LEU A 47 -19.45 11.24 26.50
C LEU A 47 -18.49 10.19 27.08
N VAL A 48 -17.56 9.67 26.28
CA VAL A 48 -16.56 8.70 26.76
C VAL A 48 -15.63 9.33 27.79
N TYR A 49 -15.14 10.55 27.54
CA TYR A 49 -14.30 11.27 28.50
C TYR A 49 -14.99 11.49 29.86
N LEU A 50 -16.32 11.61 29.86
CA LEU A 50 -17.14 11.74 31.07
C LEU A 50 -17.55 10.39 31.68
N ASP A 51 -16.90 9.28 31.27
CA ASP A 51 -17.20 7.91 31.70
C ASP A 51 -18.67 7.48 31.41
N ARG A 52 -19.30 8.08 30.39
CA ARG A 52 -20.67 7.78 29.94
C ARG A 52 -20.67 6.86 28.71
N ILE A 53 -19.89 5.78 28.79
CA ILE A 53 -19.63 4.87 27.66
C ILE A 53 -20.92 4.23 27.13
N GLU A 54 -21.81 3.76 28.00
CA GLU A 54 -23.09 3.14 27.58
C GLU A 54 -23.97 4.10 26.79
N GLU A 55 -24.04 5.36 27.21
CA GLU A 55 -24.77 6.40 26.49
C GLU A 55 -24.12 6.72 25.14
N ALA A 56 -22.79 6.82 25.11
CA ALA A 56 -22.04 7.03 23.87
C ALA A 56 -22.31 5.89 22.87
N MET A 57 -22.29 4.64 23.33
CA MET A 57 -22.56 3.47 22.49
C MET A 57 -24.01 3.44 21.98
N ALA A 58 -24.99 3.78 22.82
CA ALA A 58 -26.38 3.88 22.41
C ALA A 58 -26.62 4.98 21.36
N ALA A 59 -25.99 6.14 21.54
CA ALA A 59 -26.07 7.26 20.60
C ALA A 59 -25.38 6.95 19.26
N ALA A 60 -24.18 6.36 19.32
CA ALA A 60 -23.38 6.00 18.15
C ALA A 60 -24.14 5.17 17.11
N LYS A 61 -25.01 4.26 17.55
CA LYS A 61 -25.80 3.38 16.67
C LYS A 61 -26.63 4.15 15.63
N ASN A 62 -27.10 5.35 15.96
CA ASN A 62 -27.95 6.16 15.08
C ASN A 62 -27.22 7.38 14.49
N MET A 63 -26.13 7.81 15.12
CA MET A 63 -25.42 9.04 14.73
C MET A 63 -24.27 8.80 13.76
N ILE A 64 -23.57 7.66 13.86
CA ILE A 64 -22.43 7.37 13.00
C ILE A 64 -22.93 6.92 11.63
N THR A 65 -22.50 7.64 10.60
CA THR A 65 -22.86 7.37 9.20
C THR A 65 -21.66 7.35 8.26
N LYS A 66 -20.47 7.69 8.75
CA LYS A 66 -19.23 7.72 7.98
C LYS A 66 -18.10 6.95 8.66
N ASN A 67 -17.13 6.51 7.87
CA ASN A 67 -16.00 5.75 8.39
C ASN A 67 -15.01 6.57 9.22
N ASP A 68 -14.89 7.88 8.97
CA ASP A 68 -14.07 8.78 9.78
C ASP A 68 -14.68 8.97 11.17
N GLU A 69 -16.01 9.15 11.24
CA GLU A 69 -16.75 9.23 12.50
C GLU A 69 -16.53 7.97 13.36
N ALA A 70 -16.67 6.79 12.74
CA ALA A 70 -16.42 5.52 13.42
C ALA A 70 -14.96 5.37 13.86
N PHE A 71 -14.02 5.76 13.02
CA PHE A 71 -12.59 5.64 13.32
C PHE A 71 -12.16 6.49 14.51
N PHE A 72 -12.54 7.77 14.53
CA PHE A 72 -12.17 8.66 15.63
C PHE A 72 -12.88 8.29 16.94
N PHE A 73 -14.15 7.89 16.87
CA PHE A 73 -14.87 7.44 18.06
C PHE A 73 -14.31 6.13 18.63
N ALA A 74 -14.01 5.15 17.79
CA ALA A 74 -13.39 3.90 18.23
C ALA A 74 -12.03 4.13 18.90
N LYS A 75 -11.23 5.07 18.40
CA LYS A 75 -9.97 5.46 19.05
C LYS A 75 -10.18 6.01 20.45
N ALA A 76 -11.13 6.94 20.62
CA ALA A 76 -11.43 7.49 21.94
C ALA A 76 -11.88 6.41 22.94
N LEU A 77 -12.72 5.46 22.51
CA LEU A 77 -13.11 4.31 23.34
C LEU A 77 -11.91 3.47 23.77
N ARG A 78 -10.96 3.21 22.86
CA ARG A 78 -9.75 2.45 23.18
C ARG A 78 -8.86 3.20 24.18
N ASP A 79 -8.68 4.51 23.97
CA ASP A 79 -7.81 5.35 24.82
C ASP A 79 -8.37 5.45 26.25
N GLU A 80 -9.69 5.43 26.40
CA GLU A 80 -10.41 5.38 27.69
C GLU A 80 -10.66 3.94 28.17
N SER A 81 -9.80 2.99 27.78
CA SER A 81 -9.78 1.60 28.26
C SER A 81 -11.05 0.76 28.00
N ALA A 82 -11.80 1.05 26.92
CA ALA A 82 -12.93 0.25 26.44
C ALA A 82 -12.67 -0.39 25.05
N PRO A 83 -11.68 -1.28 24.91
CA PRO A 83 -11.24 -1.79 23.62
C PRO A 83 -12.27 -2.71 22.93
N GLU A 84 -13.12 -3.42 23.66
CA GLU A 84 -14.20 -4.25 23.09
C GLU A 84 -15.27 -3.39 22.42
N SER A 85 -15.70 -2.32 23.10
CA SER A 85 -16.62 -1.31 22.52
C SER A 85 -16.01 -0.63 21.31
N ALA A 86 -14.71 -0.29 21.40
CA ALA A 86 -13.96 0.27 20.29
C ALA A 86 -13.96 -0.67 19.06
N LEU A 87 -13.79 -1.98 19.26
CA LEU A 87 -13.81 -2.97 18.19
C LEU A 87 -15.20 -3.05 17.53
N ILE A 88 -16.29 -3.00 18.32
CA ILE A 88 -17.66 -3.00 17.80
C ILE A 88 -17.88 -1.83 16.84
N ILE A 89 -17.51 -0.61 17.27
CA ILE A 89 -17.66 0.60 16.47
C ILE A 89 -16.80 0.53 15.21
N ALA A 90 -15.54 0.14 15.33
CA ALA A 90 -14.63 0.12 14.20
C ALA A 90 -15.05 -0.90 13.14
N ARG A 91 -15.47 -2.10 13.55
CA ARG A 91 -16.02 -3.13 12.66
C ARG A 91 -17.27 -2.65 11.94
N GLY A 92 -18.20 -2.00 12.65
CA GLY A 92 -19.39 -1.40 12.05
C GLY A 92 -19.05 -0.29 11.04
N GLY A 93 -18.05 0.53 11.39
CA GLY A 93 -17.56 1.64 10.58
C GLY A 93 -17.06 1.25 9.19
N LEU A 94 -16.59 0.02 9.01
CA LEU A 94 -16.12 -0.50 7.73
C LEU A 94 -17.22 -0.70 6.68
N ASN A 95 -18.49 -0.47 7.04
CA ASN A 95 -19.61 -0.50 6.11
C ASN A 95 -20.11 0.90 5.74
N PHE A 96 -19.53 1.95 6.32
CA PHE A 96 -19.90 3.33 6.05
C PHE A 96 -19.00 3.98 4.98
N PRO A 97 -19.56 4.92 4.19
CA PRO A 97 -18.77 5.69 3.22
C PRO A 97 -17.77 6.61 3.92
N GLY A 98 -16.75 7.04 3.18
CA GLY A 98 -15.80 8.05 3.62
C GLY A 98 -14.36 7.74 3.20
N ASN A 99 -13.43 8.64 3.51
CA ASN A 99 -12.06 8.58 3.02
C ASN A 99 -11.08 7.88 3.97
N TYR A 100 -11.56 7.32 5.08
CA TYR A 100 -10.74 6.67 6.11
C TYR A 100 -10.83 5.14 6.07
N TYR A 101 -11.33 4.56 4.96
CA TYR A 101 -11.58 3.13 4.86
C TYR A 101 -10.32 2.30 5.12
N TYR A 102 -9.21 2.63 4.47
CA TYR A 102 -7.92 1.96 4.68
C TYR A 102 -7.42 2.06 6.13
N GLN A 103 -7.43 3.27 6.70
CA GLN A 103 -6.94 3.53 8.05
C GLN A 103 -7.79 2.80 9.09
N LEU A 104 -9.12 2.82 8.92
CA LEU A 104 -10.05 2.11 9.77
C LEU A 104 -9.86 0.60 9.67
N ALA A 105 -9.71 0.05 8.46
CA ALA A 105 -9.52 -1.38 8.24
C ALA A 105 -8.21 -1.89 8.87
N LEU A 106 -7.12 -1.14 8.67
CA LEU A 106 -5.83 -1.43 9.27
C LEU A 106 -5.92 -1.43 10.81
N TRP A 107 -6.48 -0.36 11.39
CA TRP A 107 -6.59 -0.22 12.82
C TRP A 107 -7.52 -1.24 13.46
N THR A 108 -8.65 -1.55 12.80
CA THR A 108 -9.59 -2.60 13.23
C THR A 108 -8.89 -3.95 13.27
N SER A 109 -8.07 -4.25 12.25
CA SER A 109 -7.30 -5.49 12.18
C SER A 109 -6.34 -5.65 13.37
N GLU A 110 -5.61 -4.58 13.69
CA GLU A 110 -4.65 -4.57 14.81
C GLU A 110 -5.33 -4.67 16.17
N LEU A 111 -6.43 -3.93 16.37
CA LEU A 111 -7.21 -4.00 17.60
C LEU A 111 -7.80 -5.40 17.81
N ALA A 112 -8.46 -5.94 16.79
CA ALA A 112 -9.04 -7.28 16.84
C ALA A 112 -7.99 -8.34 17.19
N GLN A 113 -6.81 -8.27 16.55
CA GLN A 113 -5.71 -9.18 16.86
C GLN A 113 -5.24 -9.05 18.31
N SER A 114 -5.14 -7.82 18.84
CA SER A 114 -4.75 -7.60 20.24
C SER A 114 -5.76 -8.14 21.25
N LEU A 115 -7.03 -8.25 20.84
CA LEU A 115 -8.13 -8.81 21.64
C LEU A 115 -8.32 -10.31 21.42
N GLY A 116 -7.51 -10.94 20.55
CA GLY A 116 -7.64 -12.35 20.20
C GLY A 116 -8.77 -12.69 19.23
N ASP A 117 -9.46 -11.69 18.67
CA ASP A 117 -10.48 -11.86 17.62
C ASP A 117 -9.79 -11.95 16.24
N ILE A 118 -9.29 -13.15 15.93
CA ILE A 118 -8.52 -13.42 14.70
C ILE A 118 -9.40 -13.29 13.46
N ASP A 119 -10.67 -13.68 13.53
CA ASP A 119 -11.60 -13.61 12.39
C ASP A 119 -11.84 -12.16 11.97
N THR A 120 -12.15 -11.27 12.93
CA THR A 120 -12.28 -9.84 12.65
C THR A 120 -10.94 -9.24 12.20
N ALA A 121 -9.82 -9.70 12.79
CA ALA A 121 -8.49 -9.22 12.41
C ALA A 121 -8.17 -9.52 10.94
N LEU A 122 -8.46 -10.74 10.50
CA LEU A 122 -8.28 -11.24 9.14
C LEU A 122 -9.20 -10.50 8.16
N ALA A 123 -10.50 -10.45 8.45
CA ALA A 123 -11.48 -9.78 7.59
C ALA A 123 -11.16 -8.29 7.38
N ALA A 124 -10.78 -7.58 8.44
CA ALA A 124 -10.39 -6.18 8.35
C ALA A 124 -9.07 -6.00 7.57
N ARG A 125 -8.11 -6.92 7.71
CA ARG A 125 -6.85 -6.86 6.94
C ARG A 125 -7.08 -7.08 5.45
N ILE A 126 -7.96 -8.02 5.07
CA ILE A 126 -8.35 -8.25 3.67
C ILE A 126 -8.96 -6.98 3.09
N LYS A 127 -9.87 -6.31 3.81
CA LYS A 127 -10.43 -5.02 3.40
C LYS A 127 -9.35 -3.96 3.16
N ALA A 128 -8.37 -3.84 4.06
CA ALA A 128 -7.25 -2.90 3.89
C ALA A 128 -6.38 -3.24 2.67
N PHE A 129 -6.13 -4.53 2.42
CA PHE A 129 -5.41 -5.01 1.25
C PHE A 129 -6.16 -4.72 -0.06
N GLN A 130 -7.48 -4.90 -0.07
CA GLN A 130 -8.30 -4.62 -1.25
C GLN A 130 -8.31 -3.12 -1.58
N ASP A 131 -8.36 -2.24 -0.59
CA ASP A 131 -8.28 -0.79 -0.86
C ASP A 131 -6.89 -0.37 -1.35
N GLN A 132 -5.84 -0.84 -0.66
CA GLN A 132 -4.46 -0.51 -0.98
C GLN A 132 -3.56 -1.75 -0.84
N PRO A 133 -3.38 -2.52 -1.94
CA PRO A 133 -2.55 -3.72 -1.93
C PRO A 133 -1.12 -3.42 -1.48
N SER A 134 -0.60 -4.23 -0.57
CA SER A 134 0.79 -4.17 -0.13
C SER A 134 1.30 -5.56 0.18
N PHE A 135 2.60 -5.79 -0.04
CA PHE A 135 3.23 -7.08 0.28
C PHE A 135 3.19 -7.36 1.79
N SER A 136 3.37 -6.34 2.63
CA SER A 136 3.24 -6.46 4.09
C SER A 136 1.84 -6.92 4.53
N HIS A 137 0.78 -6.38 3.91
CA HIS A 137 -0.59 -6.84 4.20
C HIS A 137 -0.79 -8.27 3.76
N TYR A 138 -0.29 -8.67 2.59
CA TYR A 138 -0.38 -10.03 2.08
C TYR A 138 0.24 -11.04 3.07
N GLN A 139 1.47 -10.79 3.51
CA GLN A 139 2.15 -11.64 4.51
C GLN A 139 1.42 -11.66 5.85
N LYS A 140 0.82 -10.53 6.25
CA LYS A 140 0.02 -10.48 7.48
C LYS A 140 -1.26 -11.29 7.36
N ILE A 141 -1.91 -11.27 6.21
CA ILE A 141 -3.10 -12.09 5.92
C ILE A 141 -2.72 -13.57 5.96
N GLU A 142 -1.62 -13.98 5.31
CA GLU A 142 -1.09 -15.35 5.38
C GLU A 142 -0.91 -15.82 6.82
N SER A 143 -0.26 -15.00 7.66
CA SER A 143 -0.06 -15.32 9.08
C SER A 143 -1.36 -15.40 9.88
N LEU A 144 -2.40 -14.65 9.52
CA LEU A 144 -3.69 -14.64 10.22
C LEU A 144 -4.60 -15.79 9.77
N ALA A 145 -4.51 -16.19 8.50
CA ALA A 145 -5.38 -17.20 7.91
C ALA A 145 -5.04 -18.64 8.37
N GLY A 146 -3.77 -18.92 8.70
CA GLY A 146 -3.38 -20.24 9.20
C GLY A 146 -3.73 -21.35 8.21
N GLU A 147 -4.58 -22.30 8.62
CA GLU A 147 -4.97 -23.46 7.81
C GLU A 147 -5.81 -23.05 6.57
N ASP A 148 -6.58 -21.97 6.67
CA ASP A 148 -7.43 -21.47 5.57
C ASP A 148 -6.65 -20.69 4.50
N TRP A 149 -5.32 -20.55 4.67
CA TRP A 149 -4.49 -19.76 3.76
C TRP A 149 -4.55 -20.25 2.32
N SER A 150 -4.62 -21.57 2.09
CA SER A 150 -4.50 -22.13 0.74
C SER A 150 -5.57 -21.62 -0.22
N ASP A 151 -6.82 -21.58 0.24
CA ASP A 151 -7.96 -21.12 -0.59
C ASP A 151 -7.99 -19.59 -0.66
N LEU A 152 -7.84 -18.91 0.48
CA LEU A 152 -7.82 -17.45 0.56
C LEU A 152 -6.72 -16.84 -0.32
N LYS A 153 -5.56 -17.52 -0.41
CA LYS A 153 -4.46 -17.11 -1.25
C LYS A 153 -4.86 -16.98 -2.71
N LEU A 154 -5.61 -17.94 -3.23
CA LEU A 154 -6.04 -17.94 -4.62
C LEU A 154 -6.94 -16.74 -4.90
N ASP A 155 -7.89 -16.48 -4.01
CA ASP A 155 -8.81 -15.33 -4.10
C ASP A 155 -8.05 -13.99 -4.09
N LEU A 156 -7.05 -13.84 -3.22
CA LEU A 156 -6.24 -12.62 -3.15
C LEU A 156 -5.39 -12.40 -4.41
N LEU A 157 -4.85 -13.48 -4.98
CA LEU A 157 -4.05 -13.40 -6.21
C LEU A 157 -4.91 -13.06 -7.42
N ASP A 158 -6.11 -13.63 -7.53
CA ASP A 158 -7.07 -13.28 -8.58
C ASP A 158 -7.53 -11.83 -8.46
N TYR A 159 -7.86 -11.39 -7.24
CA TYR A 159 -8.14 -9.98 -6.96
C TYR A 159 -6.98 -9.07 -7.41
N LEU A 160 -5.75 -9.44 -7.08
CA LEU A 160 -4.56 -8.65 -7.41
C LEU A 160 -4.29 -8.58 -8.92
N ARG A 161 -4.64 -9.62 -9.69
CA ARG A 161 -4.53 -9.60 -11.16
C ARG A 161 -5.46 -8.55 -11.76
N GLU A 162 -6.68 -8.43 -11.27
CA GLU A 162 -7.71 -7.51 -11.77
C GLU A 162 -7.56 -6.08 -11.23
N PHE A 163 -6.89 -5.91 -10.10
CA PHE A 163 -6.75 -4.60 -9.44
C PHE A 163 -6.08 -3.54 -10.33
N SER A 164 -6.74 -2.41 -10.58
CA SER A 164 -6.23 -1.34 -11.48
C SER A 164 -5.77 -0.07 -10.76
N GLY A 165 -5.70 -0.08 -9.42
CA GLY A 165 -5.30 1.09 -8.64
C GLY A 165 -3.83 1.48 -8.85
N GLY A 166 -3.59 2.76 -9.13
CA GLY A 166 -2.35 3.29 -9.69
C GLY A 166 -1.08 3.23 -8.82
N ARG A 167 -1.17 2.77 -7.56
CA ARG A 167 0.00 2.62 -6.66
C ARG A 167 0.33 1.16 -6.29
N SER A 168 -0.26 0.19 -6.99
CA SER A 168 -0.11 -1.24 -6.66
C SER A 168 1.04 -1.95 -7.37
N THR A 169 1.71 -1.34 -8.37
CA THR A 169 2.71 -2.03 -9.21
C THR A 169 3.80 -2.74 -8.41
N GLU A 170 4.37 -2.07 -7.41
CA GLU A 170 5.39 -2.68 -6.55
C GLU A 170 4.82 -3.85 -5.74
N ALA A 171 3.66 -3.66 -5.11
CA ALA A 171 2.99 -4.73 -4.36
C ALA A 171 2.68 -5.95 -5.24
N LYS A 172 2.19 -5.72 -6.46
CA LYS A 172 1.92 -6.79 -7.44
C LYS A 172 3.18 -7.60 -7.75
N ILE A 173 4.27 -6.91 -8.10
CA ILE A 173 5.54 -7.56 -8.41
C ILE A 173 6.03 -8.38 -7.21
N ASP A 174 5.97 -7.81 -6.02
CA ASP A 174 6.51 -8.45 -4.81
C ASP A 174 5.72 -9.68 -4.42
N ILE A 175 4.39 -9.60 -4.47
CA ILE A 175 3.49 -10.72 -4.16
C ILE A 175 3.64 -11.82 -5.21
N PHE A 176 3.64 -11.48 -6.50
CA PHE A 176 3.79 -12.50 -7.55
C PHE A 176 5.17 -13.17 -7.52
N LEU A 177 6.24 -12.45 -7.22
CA LEU A 177 7.55 -13.05 -7.03
C LEU A 177 7.59 -13.94 -5.78
N HIS A 178 6.95 -13.53 -4.70
CA HIS A 178 6.85 -14.34 -3.47
C HIS A 178 6.15 -15.68 -3.74
N GLU A 179 5.08 -15.67 -4.53
CA GLU A 179 4.33 -16.86 -4.94
C GLU A 179 4.94 -17.62 -6.13
N ASN A 180 6.14 -17.23 -6.59
CA ASN A 180 6.80 -17.80 -7.77
C ASN A 180 5.98 -17.70 -9.07
N LEU A 181 5.07 -16.74 -9.14
CA LEU A 181 4.23 -16.39 -10.29
C LEU A 181 4.96 -15.41 -11.22
N VAL A 182 6.14 -15.83 -11.71
CA VAL A 182 7.03 -14.96 -12.49
C VAL A 182 6.37 -14.40 -13.75
N ARG A 183 5.48 -15.17 -14.40
CA ARG A 183 4.75 -14.70 -15.60
C ARG A 183 3.74 -13.60 -15.27
N ASP A 184 3.06 -13.67 -14.13
CA ASP A 184 2.17 -12.59 -13.67
C ASP A 184 2.98 -11.32 -13.38
N ALA A 185 4.16 -11.45 -12.75
CA ALA A 185 5.07 -10.31 -12.51
C ALA A 185 5.59 -9.69 -13.83
N ILE A 186 5.94 -10.51 -14.82
CA ILE A 186 6.31 -10.05 -16.18
C ILE A 186 5.17 -9.26 -16.82
N LYS A 187 3.93 -9.76 -16.71
CA LYS A 187 2.75 -9.11 -17.27
C LYS A 187 2.53 -7.72 -16.66
N VAL A 188 2.68 -7.57 -15.35
CA VAL A 188 2.58 -6.27 -14.65
C VAL A 188 3.55 -5.23 -15.23
N VAL A 189 4.78 -5.64 -15.57
CA VAL A 189 5.77 -4.74 -16.16
C VAL A 189 5.49 -4.48 -17.64
N SER A 190 5.04 -5.49 -18.38
CA SER A 190 4.79 -5.40 -19.82
C SER A 190 3.57 -4.54 -20.14
N ASP A 191 2.53 -4.57 -19.28
CA ASP A 191 1.30 -3.80 -19.45
C ASP A 191 1.46 -2.32 -19.01
N ASN A 192 2.59 -1.95 -18.40
CA ASN A 192 2.81 -0.60 -17.87
C ASN A 192 4.14 0.01 -18.36
N SER A 193 4.03 1.00 -19.25
CA SER A 193 5.18 1.68 -19.86
C SER A 193 5.97 2.60 -18.91
N TYR A 194 5.44 2.88 -17.71
CA TYR A 194 6.04 3.81 -16.73
C TYR A 194 6.67 3.11 -15.52
N VAL A 195 6.89 1.79 -15.59
CA VAL A 195 7.53 1.06 -14.50
C VAL A 195 8.99 1.51 -14.33
N GLN A 196 9.35 1.84 -13.09
CA GLN A 196 10.70 2.29 -12.75
C GLN A 196 11.71 1.15 -12.94
N SER A 197 12.91 1.46 -13.47
CA SER A 197 13.98 0.49 -13.76
C SER A 197 14.27 -0.49 -12.61
N HIS A 198 14.22 -0.01 -11.37
CA HIS A 198 14.52 -0.84 -10.20
C HIS A 198 13.50 -1.96 -9.99
N LEU A 199 12.21 -1.74 -10.31
CA LEU A 199 11.17 -2.77 -10.24
C LEU A 199 11.35 -3.82 -11.34
N ILE A 200 11.76 -3.40 -12.54
CA ILE A 200 12.09 -4.31 -13.64
C ILE A 200 13.27 -5.22 -13.24
N TRP A 201 14.30 -4.67 -12.60
CA TRP A 201 15.45 -5.47 -12.16
C TRP A 201 15.11 -6.56 -11.15
N ARG A 202 14.09 -6.34 -10.30
CA ARG A 202 13.65 -7.34 -9.30
C ARG A 202 13.12 -8.60 -9.96
N ILE A 203 12.41 -8.46 -11.08
CA ILE A 203 11.82 -9.62 -11.77
C ILE A 203 12.81 -10.33 -12.69
N MET A 204 13.86 -9.64 -13.17
CA MET A 204 14.75 -10.17 -14.20
C MET A 204 15.53 -11.43 -13.83
N ASP A 205 15.91 -11.61 -12.56
CA ASP A 205 16.63 -12.84 -12.16
C ASP A 205 15.70 -14.06 -12.18
N ALA A 206 14.47 -13.91 -11.67
CA ALA A 206 13.46 -14.96 -11.74
C ALA A 206 13.03 -15.21 -13.20
N ALA A 207 12.80 -14.14 -13.97
CA ALA A 207 12.42 -14.21 -15.38
C ALA A 207 13.48 -14.87 -16.26
N ALA A 208 14.78 -14.77 -15.94
CA ALA A 208 15.82 -15.42 -16.74
C ALA A 208 15.68 -16.95 -16.82
N THR A 209 14.99 -17.57 -15.85
CA THR A 209 14.69 -19.01 -15.86
C THR A 209 13.39 -19.37 -16.58
N VAL A 210 12.42 -18.45 -16.62
CA VAL A 210 11.06 -18.69 -17.11
C VAL A 210 10.86 -18.15 -18.54
N ASP A 211 11.42 -16.98 -18.81
CA ASP A 211 11.37 -16.26 -20.09
C ASP A 211 12.66 -15.43 -20.28
N PRO A 212 13.78 -16.08 -20.65
CA PRO A 212 15.06 -15.40 -20.87
C PRO A 212 15.00 -14.40 -22.03
N ASP A 213 14.14 -14.61 -23.02
CA ASP A 213 13.96 -13.68 -24.15
C ASP A 213 13.41 -12.35 -23.68
N TRP A 214 12.37 -12.39 -22.85
CA TRP A 214 11.81 -11.19 -22.24
C TRP A 214 12.88 -10.37 -21.50
N VAL A 215 13.74 -11.02 -20.70
CA VAL A 215 14.83 -10.32 -19.98
C VAL A 215 15.81 -9.67 -20.95
N ILE A 216 16.23 -10.40 -21.97
CA ILE A 216 17.19 -9.93 -22.96
C ILE A 216 16.61 -8.73 -23.73
N ASP A 217 15.34 -8.78 -24.11
CA ASP A 217 14.67 -7.72 -24.87
C ASP A 217 14.39 -6.47 -24.04
N HIS A 218 14.15 -6.63 -22.73
CA HIS A 218 13.93 -5.49 -21.82
C HIS A 218 15.24 -4.88 -21.30
N ALA A 219 16.34 -5.64 -21.24
CA ALA A 219 17.62 -5.15 -20.73
C ALA A 219 18.47 -4.43 -21.79
N ARG A 220 18.43 -4.88 -23.05
CA ARG A 220 19.28 -4.32 -24.12
C ARG A 220 18.97 -2.84 -24.44
N PRO A 221 17.70 -2.41 -24.63
CA PRO A 221 17.40 -1.03 -25.05
C PRO A 221 17.80 0.04 -24.01
N PRO A 222 17.50 -0.10 -22.71
CA PRO A 222 17.95 0.87 -21.70
C PRO A 222 19.47 0.97 -21.62
N ALA A 223 20.18 -0.17 -21.66
CA ALA A 223 21.64 -0.19 -21.68
C ALA A 223 22.20 0.58 -22.87
N LYS A 224 21.70 0.29 -24.08
CA LYS A 224 22.15 0.94 -25.31
C LYS A 224 21.87 2.45 -25.27
N LYS A 225 20.66 2.86 -24.88
CA LYS A 225 20.28 4.27 -24.76
C LYS A 225 21.22 5.05 -23.84
N ILE A 226 21.56 4.50 -22.67
CA ILE A 226 22.48 5.15 -21.73
C ILE A 226 23.88 5.31 -22.34
N LEU A 227 24.36 4.27 -23.04
CA LEU A 227 25.65 4.33 -23.72
C LEU A 227 25.61 5.38 -24.83
N ASP A 228 24.60 5.37 -25.69
CA ASP A 228 24.46 6.29 -26.83
C ASP A 228 24.36 7.76 -26.41
N GLU A 229 23.63 8.06 -25.33
CA GLU A 229 23.50 9.41 -24.76
C GLU A 229 24.81 9.95 -24.14
N LYS A 230 25.86 9.14 -24.04
CA LYS A 230 27.19 9.49 -23.47
C LYS A 230 27.12 10.02 -22.03
N LYS A 231 26.09 9.64 -21.27
CA LYS A 231 25.91 10.00 -19.86
C LYS A 231 26.81 9.15 -18.97
N ALA A 232 28.06 9.60 -18.80
CA ALA A 232 29.08 8.86 -18.06
C ALA A 232 28.73 8.64 -16.58
N ASP A 233 27.92 9.50 -16.00
CA ASP A 233 27.31 9.36 -14.68
C ASP A 233 26.37 8.15 -14.58
N ARG A 234 25.75 7.73 -15.69
CA ARG A 234 24.79 6.62 -15.74
C ARG A 234 25.37 5.27 -16.21
N TYR A 235 26.66 5.18 -16.52
CA TYR A 235 27.24 3.92 -17.02
C TYR A 235 27.09 2.74 -16.05
N GLU A 236 27.03 2.98 -14.73
CA GLU A 236 26.74 1.92 -13.76
C GLU A 236 25.36 1.29 -13.97
N GLU A 237 24.37 2.10 -14.33
CA GLU A 237 23.02 1.64 -14.65
C GLU A 237 23.03 0.79 -15.93
N ALA A 238 23.75 1.22 -16.97
CA ALA A 238 23.92 0.41 -18.19
C ALA A 238 24.56 -0.95 -17.89
N ILE A 239 25.56 -0.99 -17.01
CA ILE A 239 26.22 -2.24 -16.60
C ILE A 239 25.26 -3.16 -15.84
N LYS A 240 24.39 -2.62 -14.98
CA LYS A 240 23.35 -3.41 -14.31
C LYS A 240 22.42 -4.08 -15.31
N TRP A 241 21.96 -3.35 -16.33
CA TRP A 241 21.15 -3.93 -17.41
C TRP A 241 21.90 -5.03 -18.18
N LEU A 242 23.16 -4.78 -18.58
CA LEU A 242 23.95 -5.74 -19.34
C LEU A 242 24.23 -7.04 -18.56
N LYS A 243 24.39 -6.95 -17.23
CA LYS A 243 24.48 -8.14 -16.37
C LYS A 243 23.23 -9.00 -16.42
N LYS A 244 22.04 -8.38 -16.35
CA LYS A 244 20.77 -9.10 -16.43
C LYS A 244 20.63 -9.79 -17.80
N ALA A 245 20.95 -9.08 -18.88
CA ALA A 245 20.98 -9.67 -20.23
C ALA A 245 21.93 -10.87 -20.32
N ARG A 246 23.19 -10.73 -19.87
CA ARG A 246 24.17 -11.82 -19.86
C ARG A 246 23.64 -13.04 -19.11
N ASN A 247 23.09 -12.84 -17.91
CA ASN A 247 22.57 -13.93 -17.09
C ASN A 247 21.46 -14.70 -17.84
N ALA A 248 20.55 -13.99 -18.50
CA ALA A 248 19.50 -14.61 -19.32
C ALA A 248 20.04 -15.37 -20.54
N PHE A 249 21.04 -14.84 -21.25
CA PHE A 249 21.73 -15.58 -22.31
C PHE A 249 22.37 -16.87 -21.77
N TYR A 250 23.01 -16.80 -20.61
CA TYR A 250 23.70 -17.96 -20.03
C TYR A 250 22.73 -19.03 -19.53
N MET A 251 21.64 -18.62 -18.87
CA MET A 251 20.58 -19.54 -18.42
C MET A 251 19.85 -20.21 -19.57
N SER A 252 19.76 -19.55 -20.73
CA SER A 252 19.19 -20.13 -21.95
C SER A 252 20.19 -20.86 -22.85
N GLY A 253 21.44 -21.06 -22.40
CA GLY A 253 22.46 -21.77 -23.17
C GLY A 253 23.05 -21.00 -24.36
N ARG A 254 22.62 -19.75 -24.59
CA ARG A 254 22.99 -18.90 -25.73
C ARG A 254 24.25 -18.08 -25.46
N ARG A 255 25.31 -18.76 -25.00
CA ARG A 255 26.58 -18.11 -24.68
C ARG A 255 27.19 -17.42 -25.90
N GLU A 256 27.12 -18.05 -27.06
CA GLU A 256 27.67 -17.51 -28.31
C GLU A 256 26.99 -16.20 -28.73
N GLU A 257 25.66 -16.12 -28.62
CA GLU A 257 24.91 -14.90 -28.90
C GLU A 257 25.32 -13.74 -27.96
N TRP A 258 25.54 -14.06 -26.68
CA TRP A 258 26.12 -13.08 -25.75
C TRP A 258 27.52 -12.63 -26.20
N GLN A 259 28.40 -13.53 -26.64
CA GLN A 259 29.74 -13.16 -27.12
C GLN A 259 29.66 -12.20 -28.31
N THR A 260 28.79 -12.49 -29.29
CA THR A 260 28.57 -11.62 -30.45
C THR A 260 28.01 -10.27 -30.04
N TYR A 261 27.02 -10.25 -29.16
CA TYR A 261 26.46 -9.00 -28.65
C TYR A 261 27.50 -8.18 -27.86
N ARG A 262 28.28 -8.82 -26.98
CA ARG A 262 29.39 -8.21 -26.26
C ARG A 262 30.41 -7.57 -27.19
N GLU A 263 30.82 -8.27 -28.25
CA GLU A 263 31.78 -7.76 -29.23
C GLU A 263 31.27 -6.52 -29.96
N SER A 264 29.97 -6.50 -30.30
CA SER A 264 29.34 -5.31 -30.88
C SER A 264 29.40 -4.10 -29.94
N LEU A 265 29.14 -4.30 -28.64
CA LEU A 265 29.24 -3.25 -27.62
C LEU A 265 30.66 -2.71 -27.47
N ILE A 266 31.66 -3.60 -27.45
CA ILE A 266 33.07 -3.20 -27.38
C ILE A 266 33.48 -2.41 -28.64
N LYS A 267 33.04 -2.86 -29.82
CA LYS A 267 33.32 -2.18 -31.09
C LYS A 267 32.70 -0.78 -31.14
N GLU A 268 31.45 -0.63 -30.70
CA GLU A 268 30.71 0.63 -30.78
C GLU A 268 31.10 1.62 -29.66
N HIS A 269 31.45 1.12 -28.48
CA HIS A 269 31.64 1.94 -27.28
C HIS A 269 33.03 1.83 -26.64
N GLY A 270 33.98 1.13 -27.26
CA GLY A 270 35.31 0.86 -26.72
C GLY A 270 36.17 2.09 -26.42
N ARG A 271 35.86 3.26 -27.00
CA ARG A 271 36.54 4.53 -26.72
C ARG A 271 36.11 5.17 -25.38
N LYS A 272 35.05 4.67 -24.74
CA LYS A 272 34.51 5.19 -23.48
C LYS A 272 35.23 4.53 -22.30
N SER A 273 36.33 5.14 -21.85
CA SER A 273 37.21 4.59 -20.80
C SER A 273 36.48 4.20 -19.52
N LYS A 274 35.58 5.05 -19.00
CA LYS A 274 34.78 4.76 -17.79
C LYS A 274 33.87 3.53 -17.99
N PHE A 275 33.19 3.44 -19.12
CA PHE A 275 32.35 2.27 -19.44
C PHE A 275 33.21 1.02 -19.53
N MET A 276 34.31 1.05 -20.29
CA MET A 276 35.20 -0.10 -20.43
C MET A 276 35.81 -0.52 -19.10
N GLY A 277 36.17 0.41 -18.21
CA GLY A 277 36.63 0.10 -16.87
C GLY A 277 35.60 -0.71 -16.07
N LEU A 278 34.35 -0.24 -16.04
CA LEU A 278 33.25 -0.94 -15.35
C LEU A 278 32.90 -2.27 -16.02
N PHE A 279 32.95 -2.34 -17.35
CA PHE A 279 32.65 -3.53 -18.14
C PHE A 279 33.63 -4.67 -17.85
N LYS A 280 34.92 -4.34 -17.71
CA LYS A 280 35.96 -5.30 -17.32
C LYS A 280 35.83 -5.73 -15.86
N TYR A 281 35.63 -4.78 -14.96
CA TYR A 281 35.59 -5.05 -13.52
C TYR A 281 34.42 -5.96 -13.09
N GLN A 282 33.34 -6.00 -13.88
CA GLN A 282 32.14 -6.76 -13.56
C GLN A 282 32.06 -8.13 -14.27
N ASP A 283 33.21 -8.63 -14.75
CA ASP A 283 33.35 -9.89 -15.48
C ASP A 283 32.38 -10.03 -16.66
N LEU A 284 31.99 -8.92 -17.29
CA LEU A 284 31.22 -8.93 -18.55
C LEU A 284 32.13 -9.18 -19.78
N GLN A 285 33.44 -9.39 -19.54
CA GLN A 285 34.41 -9.77 -20.55
C GLN A 285 34.29 -11.23 -20.98
#